data_AF-A0A944JES7-F1
#
_entry.id   AF-A0A944JES7-F1
#
_cell.length_a   1.000
_cell.length_b   1.000
_cell.length_c   1.000
_cell.angle_alpha   90.00
_cell.angle_beta   90.00
_cell.angle_gamma   90.00
#
_symmetry.space_group_name_H-M   'P 1'
#
loop_
_entity.id
_entity.type
_entity.pdbx_description
1 polymer ?
#
loop_
_entity_poly.entity_id
_entity_poly.type
_entity_poly.pdbx_seq_one_letter_code
_entity_poly.pdbx_strand_id
1 'polypeptide(L)'
;MRTRTFALTAVTSAACGAALLGPAAMPATADFPVPDTPPDARVVPAPGGLGDAPVSADLPVSAEELLAEVRSCRQISRGEYRTDANRSKATVPVCGTTDAVFWKADLDIDCDGRKTKACNTKSDPYFQPQTAFQSSRGTPLDSARLPFVVVPAPGRIWDYRESGLTGGSVVAVIHQDQVRYAVMGDTGPAGIIGEGSYALAEELSIDPHPTTGGAASGVTYIAFKGSRVSPIESRAEAESRGEGLARAFVGR
;
A
#
# COMPACT_ATOMS: atom_id res chain seq x y z
N MET A 1 8.37 -46.18 -8.82
CA MET A 1 7.61 -47.01 -7.87
C MET A 1 8.39 -47.13 -6.57
N ARG A 2 7.94 -46.48 -5.50
CA ARG A 2 8.26 -46.80 -4.10
C ARG A 2 7.23 -46.07 -3.23
N THR A 3 6.13 -46.76 -3.02
CA THR A 3 4.96 -46.38 -2.23
C THR A 3 5.35 -46.32 -0.76
N ARG A 4 5.04 -45.23 -0.05
CA ARG A 4 5.06 -45.19 1.41
C ARG A 4 3.66 -44.88 1.92
N THR A 5 3.15 -45.86 2.66
CA THR A 5 1.79 -45.98 3.19
C THR A 5 1.57 -45.08 4.40
N PHE A 6 0.33 -44.63 4.52
CA PHE A 6 -0.29 -43.78 5.52
C PHE A 6 -0.18 -44.28 6.97
N ALA A 7 -0.19 -43.33 7.91
CA ALA A 7 -0.81 -43.50 9.22
C ALA A 7 -1.64 -42.24 9.53
N LEU A 8 -2.97 -42.38 9.48
CA LEU A 8 -3.93 -41.44 10.06
C LEU A 8 -4.04 -41.74 11.56
N THR A 9 -3.84 -40.74 12.40
CA THR A 9 -4.28 -40.76 13.80
C THR A 9 -5.41 -39.74 13.93
N ALA A 10 -6.64 -40.25 14.06
CA ALA A 10 -7.80 -39.48 14.47
C ALA A 10 -7.84 -39.45 16.00
N VAL A 11 -7.95 -38.26 16.58
CA VAL A 11 -8.31 -38.08 18.00
C VAL A 11 -9.58 -37.25 18.03
N THR A 12 -10.69 -37.91 18.31
CA THR A 12 -11.96 -37.30 18.68
C THR A 12 -11.92 -36.93 20.16
N SER A 13 -12.26 -35.70 20.50
CA SER A 13 -12.66 -35.33 21.86
C SER A 13 -13.81 -34.34 21.78
N ALA A 14 -14.98 -34.83 22.19
CA ALA A 14 -16.18 -34.05 22.42
C ALA A 14 -16.13 -33.48 23.84
N ALA A 15 -16.50 -32.21 23.99
CA ALA A 15 -16.90 -31.66 25.28
C ALA A 15 -18.04 -30.67 25.06
N CYS A 16 -19.22 -31.03 25.57
CA CYS A 16 -20.37 -30.16 25.74
C CYS A 16 -20.11 -29.16 26.87
N GLY A 17 -20.49 -27.90 26.68
CA GLY A 17 -20.54 -26.89 27.73
C GLY A 17 -21.47 -25.76 27.32
N ALA A 18 -22.75 -25.91 27.66
CA ALA A 18 -23.75 -24.86 27.58
C ALA A 18 -23.75 -24.07 28.89
N ALA A 19 -23.67 -22.73 28.82
CA ALA A 19 -23.99 -21.85 29.94
C ALA A 19 -24.51 -20.49 29.44
N LEU A 20 -25.84 -20.39 29.45
CA LEU A 20 -26.72 -19.30 29.88
C LEU A 20 -26.35 -17.83 29.59
N LEU A 21 -27.28 -17.19 28.87
CA LEU A 21 -27.51 -15.77 28.68
C LEU A 21 -27.78 -15.04 30.00
N GLY A 22 -27.19 -13.85 30.16
CA GLY A 22 -27.62 -12.82 31.10
C GLY A 22 -27.67 -11.46 30.39
N PRO A 23 -28.79 -10.72 30.43
CA PRO A 23 -28.91 -9.41 29.79
C PRO A 23 -28.25 -8.32 30.64
N ALA A 24 -27.34 -7.55 30.05
CA ALA A 24 -26.85 -6.30 30.64
C ALA A 24 -27.85 -5.17 30.35
N ALA A 25 -28.52 -4.68 31.39
CA ALA A 25 -29.37 -3.51 31.34
C ALA A 25 -28.51 -2.23 31.29
N MET A 26 -28.81 -1.37 30.32
CA MET A 26 -28.31 0.01 30.23
C MET A 26 -29.15 0.93 31.14
N PRO A 27 -28.56 1.83 31.92
CA PRO A 27 -29.27 3.00 32.41
C PRO A 27 -29.13 4.14 31.39
N ALA A 28 -30.26 4.58 30.84
CA ALA A 28 -30.42 5.86 30.18
C ALA A 28 -31.22 6.81 31.10
N THR A 29 -31.07 8.11 30.82
CA THR A 29 -31.76 9.30 31.36
C THR A 29 -31.14 9.97 32.59
N ALA A 30 -30.27 10.96 32.32
CA ALA A 30 -30.14 12.14 33.16
C ALA A 30 -30.80 13.30 32.39
N ASP A 31 -31.95 13.74 32.88
CA ASP A 31 -32.58 15.02 32.53
C ASP A 31 -31.69 16.16 33.02
N PHE A 32 -31.36 17.09 32.12
CA PHE A 32 -30.85 18.41 32.51
C PHE A 32 -31.81 19.49 31.98
N PRO A 33 -32.21 20.46 32.83
CA PRO A 33 -33.18 21.47 32.48
C PRO A 33 -32.58 22.52 31.54
N VAL A 34 -33.34 22.87 30.50
CA VAL A 34 -33.09 24.01 29.61
C VAL A 34 -33.51 25.30 30.33
N PRO A 35 -32.65 26.33 30.44
CA PRO A 35 -33.09 27.68 30.71
C PRO A 35 -33.27 28.45 29.40
N ASP A 36 -34.49 28.90 29.14
CA ASP A 36 -34.84 29.91 28.14
C ASP A 36 -34.35 31.29 28.56
N THR A 37 -33.46 31.94 27.80
CA THR A 37 -33.52 33.40 27.51
C THR A 37 -32.52 33.84 26.42
N PRO A 38 -32.93 34.66 25.43
CA PRO A 38 -32.02 35.39 24.51
C PRO A 38 -31.68 36.79 25.09
N PRO A 39 -30.54 37.44 24.72
CA PRO A 39 -30.52 38.24 23.48
C PRO A 39 -29.15 38.40 22.76
N ASP A 40 -29.26 38.59 21.45
CA ASP A 40 -28.60 39.61 20.59
C ASP A 40 -27.14 40.03 20.88
N ALA A 41 -26.23 39.65 19.97
CA ALA A 41 -25.07 40.47 19.60
C ALA A 41 -24.46 39.97 18.28
N ARG A 42 -24.68 40.74 17.21
CA ARG A 42 -23.97 40.65 15.94
C ARG A 42 -22.47 40.89 16.17
N VAL A 43 -21.65 39.86 15.98
CA VAL A 43 -20.20 40.02 15.76
C VAL A 43 -19.93 39.68 14.30
N VAL A 44 -19.67 40.72 13.52
CA VAL A 44 -19.15 40.60 12.15
C VAL A 44 -17.66 40.27 12.26
N PRO A 45 -17.14 39.20 11.62
CA PRO A 45 -15.71 39.06 11.45
C PRO A 45 -15.26 39.88 10.24
N ALA A 46 -14.30 40.77 10.46
CA ALA A 46 -13.55 41.44 9.39
C ALA A 46 -12.72 40.41 8.60
N PRO A 47 -12.45 40.62 7.30
CA PRO A 47 -11.61 39.73 6.52
C PRO A 47 -10.13 40.02 6.82
N GLY A 48 -9.44 39.06 7.43
CA GLY A 48 -8.03 39.23 7.79
C GLY A 48 -7.28 37.91 7.76
N GLY A 49 -6.41 37.77 6.75
CA GLY A 49 -5.19 36.95 6.78
C GLY A 49 -5.38 35.42 6.72
N LEU A 50 -5.17 34.85 5.53
CA LEU A 50 -4.76 33.45 5.38
C LEU A 50 -3.33 33.34 5.91
N GLY A 51 -3.19 33.17 7.22
CA GLY A 51 -1.95 32.71 7.85
C GLY A 51 -2.01 31.19 7.96
N ASP A 52 -0.98 30.52 7.44
CA ASP A 52 -0.77 29.07 7.59
C ASP A 52 -0.93 28.69 9.07
N ALA A 53 -2.02 27.98 9.37
CA ALA A 53 -2.11 27.27 10.63
C ALA A 53 -0.99 26.22 10.67
N PRO A 54 -0.26 26.06 11.79
CA PRO A 54 0.76 25.03 11.88
C PRO A 54 0.11 23.68 11.63
N VAL A 55 0.58 22.98 10.58
CA VAL A 55 0.22 21.59 10.30
C VAL A 55 0.58 20.81 11.57
N SER A 56 -0.42 20.36 12.32
CA SER A 56 -0.17 19.68 13.59
C SER A 56 0.73 18.48 13.32
N ALA A 57 1.85 18.38 14.05
CA ALA A 57 2.81 17.29 13.90
C ALA A 57 2.17 15.91 14.13
N ASP A 58 0.96 15.84 14.68
CA ASP A 58 0.24 14.59 14.96
C ASP A 58 -0.64 14.08 13.80
N LEU A 59 -0.91 14.89 12.77
CA LEU A 59 -1.73 14.45 11.63
C LEU A 59 -0.91 13.61 10.64
N PRO A 60 -1.47 12.55 10.05
CA PRO A 60 -0.82 11.79 8.98
C PRO A 60 -0.36 12.69 7.84
N VAL A 61 0.74 12.33 7.17
CA VAL A 61 1.19 13.04 5.97
C VAL A 61 0.13 12.92 4.88
N SER A 62 -0.29 14.05 4.35
CA SER A 62 -1.28 14.12 3.28
C SER A 62 -0.70 13.75 1.92
N ALA A 63 -1.58 13.34 1.00
CA ALA A 63 -1.20 13.14 -0.39
C ALA A 63 -0.66 14.43 -1.01
N GLU A 64 -1.22 15.60 -0.66
CA GLU A 64 -0.77 16.89 -1.19
C GLU A 64 0.69 17.21 -0.80
N GLU A 65 1.06 16.99 0.48
CA GLU A 65 2.43 17.19 0.97
C GLU A 65 3.41 16.29 0.19
N LEU A 66 3.11 15.00 0.04
CA LEU A 66 3.97 14.07 -0.71
C LEU A 66 4.04 14.44 -2.20
N LEU A 67 2.91 14.77 -2.82
CA LEU A 67 2.86 15.13 -4.24
C LEU A 67 3.59 16.44 -4.51
N ALA A 68 3.69 17.35 -3.53
CA ALA A 68 4.49 18.57 -3.63
C ALA A 68 5.99 18.27 -3.82
N GLU A 69 6.53 17.32 -3.08
CA GLU A 69 7.93 16.90 -3.18
C GLU A 69 8.29 16.22 -4.52
N VAL A 70 7.29 15.62 -5.19
CA VAL A 70 7.47 14.89 -6.44
C VAL A 70 6.77 15.52 -7.64
N ARG A 71 6.60 16.85 -7.63
CA ARG A 71 6.03 17.62 -8.76
C ARG A 71 6.92 17.56 -10.00
N SER A 72 8.24 17.65 -9.82
CA SER A 72 9.21 17.71 -10.92
C SER A 72 10.05 16.43 -11.02
N CYS A 73 10.27 15.94 -12.23
CA CYS A 73 11.04 14.72 -12.47
C CYS A 73 12.47 15.05 -12.90
N ARG A 74 13.44 14.76 -12.01
CA ARG A 74 14.82 14.52 -12.43
C ARG A 74 14.97 13.03 -12.73
N GLN A 75 14.87 12.69 -14.02
CA GLN A 75 14.95 11.31 -14.46
C GLN A 75 16.32 10.69 -14.10
N ILE A 76 16.27 9.48 -13.52
CA ILE A 76 17.45 8.67 -13.18
C ILE A 76 17.52 7.38 -14.00
N SER A 77 16.39 6.93 -14.57
CA SER A 77 16.41 5.84 -15.55
C SER A 77 17.05 6.28 -16.86
N ARG A 78 17.67 5.34 -17.58
CA ARG A 78 18.26 5.55 -18.91
C ARG A 78 17.24 5.51 -20.05
N GLY A 79 15.96 5.41 -19.71
CA GLY A 79 14.83 5.32 -20.63
C GLY A 79 13.53 5.34 -19.85
N GLU A 80 12.43 5.05 -20.54
CA GLU A 80 11.09 5.02 -19.95
C GLU A 80 10.52 3.60 -19.98
N TYR A 81 9.52 3.36 -19.15
CA TYR A 81 8.75 2.13 -19.08
C TYR A 81 7.38 2.31 -19.72
N ARG A 82 6.79 1.20 -20.14
CA ARG A 82 5.36 1.13 -20.50
C ARG A 82 4.53 0.85 -19.25
N THR A 83 3.28 1.26 -19.29
CA THR A 83 2.25 0.88 -18.32
C THR A 83 1.80 -0.56 -18.57
N ASP A 84 1.53 -0.92 -19.82
CA ASP A 84 1.07 -2.26 -20.19
C ASP A 84 1.95 -2.94 -21.27
N ALA A 85 1.91 -4.27 -21.32
CA ALA A 85 2.64 -5.07 -22.31
C ALA A 85 2.22 -4.80 -23.77
N ASN A 86 0.94 -4.45 -23.98
CA ASN A 86 0.37 -4.22 -25.31
C ASN A 86 0.58 -2.77 -25.81
N ARG A 87 1.12 -1.86 -24.98
CA ARG A 87 1.41 -0.49 -25.39
C ARG A 87 2.64 -0.46 -26.28
N SER A 88 2.61 0.37 -27.32
CA SER A 88 3.76 0.55 -28.21
C SER A 88 4.74 1.61 -27.73
N LYS A 89 4.32 2.51 -26.84
CA LYS A 89 5.13 3.63 -26.35
C LYS A 89 5.43 3.46 -24.86
N ALA A 90 6.70 3.58 -24.51
CA ALA A 90 7.12 3.82 -23.15
C ALA A 90 7.00 5.32 -22.86
N THR A 91 6.49 5.66 -21.67
CA THR A 91 6.20 7.05 -21.27
C THR A 91 6.45 7.31 -19.78
N VAL A 92 6.78 6.28 -19.01
CA VAL A 92 6.98 6.40 -17.55
C VAL A 92 8.47 6.45 -17.23
N PRO A 93 9.06 7.63 -16.96
CA PRO A 93 10.41 7.72 -16.44
C PRO A 93 10.44 7.33 -14.96
N VAL A 94 11.60 6.86 -14.49
CA VAL A 94 11.89 6.75 -13.05
C VAL A 94 12.68 7.99 -12.64
N CYS A 95 12.16 8.71 -11.64
CA CYS A 95 12.67 10.00 -11.19
C CYS A 95 13.34 9.84 -9.81
N GLY A 96 14.31 10.70 -9.50
CA GLY A 96 15.03 10.63 -8.23
C GLY A 96 15.13 11.97 -7.49
N THR A 97 14.88 11.92 -6.19
CA THR A 97 15.25 12.98 -5.24
C THR A 97 16.53 12.55 -4.49
N THR A 98 16.89 13.27 -3.43
CA THR A 98 17.94 12.81 -2.50
C THR A 98 17.49 11.54 -1.79
N ASP A 99 16.31 11.58 -1.18
CA ASP A 99 15.83 10.57 -0.22
C ASP A 99 14.92 9.50 -0.81
N ALA A 100 14.40 9.72 -2.02
CA ALA A 100 13.42 8.84 -2.65
C ALA A 100 13.66 8.64 -4.16
N VAL A 101 13.08 7.57 -4.67
CA VAL A 101 12.83 7.33 -6.10
C VAL A 101 11.32 7.34 -6.30
N PHE A 102 10.85 7.91 -7.40
CA PHE A 102 9.42 7.94 -7.66
C PHE A 102 9.10 7.81 -9.14
N TRP A 103 7.86 7.39 -9.43
CA TRP A 103 7.29 7.34 -10.76
C TRP A 103 5.77 7.54 -10.69
N LYS A 104 5.18 7.90 -11.82
CA LYS A 104 3.74 8.09 -11.98
C LYS A 104 3.26 7.17 -13.09
N ALA A 105 2.34 6.27 -12.77
CA ALA A 105 1.90 5.21 -13.67
C ALA A 105 0.41 4.88 -13.45
N ASP A 106 0.00 3.82 -14.11
CA ASP A 106 -1.16 3.00 -13.76
C ASP A 106 -0.90 2.12 -12.52
N LEU A 107 -1.86 1.25 -12.22
CA LEU A 107 -1.77 0.16 -11.27
C LEU A 107 -2.46 -1.07 -11.86
N ASP A 108 -1.66 -1.95 -12.48
CA ASP A 108 -2.00 -3.33 -12.77
C ASP A 108 -1.92 -4.18 -11.50
N ILE A 109 -2.79 -5.18 -11.38
CA ILE A 109 -2.87 -6.01 -10.19
C ILE A 109 -2.00 -7.26 -10.34
N ASP A 110 -0.98 -7.35 -9.49
CA ASP A 110 -0.12 -8.51 -9.35
C ASP A 110 -0.71 -9.46 -8.30
N CYS A 111 -1.10 -10.67 -8.73
CA CYS A 111 -1.63 -11.71 -7.86
C CYS A 111 -0.58 -12.79 -7.50
N ASP A 112 0.70 -12.56 -7.80
CA ASP A 112 1.76 -13.55 -7.62
C ASP A 112 2.03 -13.84 -6.13
N GLY A 113 2.67 -14.99 -5.91
CA GLY A 113 3.05 -15.49 -4.60
C GLY A 113 2.15 -16.60 -4.07
N ARG A 114 1.68 -16.47 -2.83
CA ARG A 114 0.92 -17.55 -2.17
C ARG A 114 -0.45 -17.67 -2.81
N LYS A 115 -0.77 -18.90 -3.23
CA LYS A 115 -2.12 -19.24 -3.70
C LYS A 115 -3.15 -18.99 -2.59
N THR A 116 -4.14 -18.17 -2.87
CA THR A 116 -5.30 -17.89 -2.01
C THR A 116 -6.60 -18.10 -2.79
N LYS A 117 -7.74 -17.76 -2.15
CA LYS A 117 -9.04 -17.74 -2.83
C LYS A 117 -9.10 -16.62 -3.89
N ALA A 118 -8.50 -15.47 -3.61
CA ALA A 118 -8.49 -14.30 -4.50
C ALA A 118 -7.42 -14.40 -5.58
N CYS A 119 -6.21 -14.84 -5.20
CA CYS A 119 -5.07 -14.95 -6.12
C CYS A 119 -4.71 -16.42 -6.38
N ASN A 120 -4.99 -16.88 -7.60
CA ASN A 120 -4.68 -18.23 -8.06
C ASN A 120 -4.85 -18.32 -9.59
N THR A 121 -4.42 -19.44 -10.17
CA THR A 121 -4.51 -19.73 -11.61
C THR A 121 -5.92 -19.70 -12.22
N LYS A 122 -7.00 -19.61 -11.42
CA LYS A 122 -8.37 -19.48 -11.94
C LYS A 122 -8.82 -18.02 -12.04
N SER A 123 -8.38 -17.16 -11.12
CA SER A 123 -8.69 -15.73 -11.14
C SER A 123 -7.72 -14.97 -12.03
N ASP A 124 -6.46 -15.39 -12.05
CA ASP A 124 -5.40 -14.78 -12.82
C ASP A 124 -4.72 -15.81 -13.76
N PRO A 125 -4.83 -15.65 -15.09
CA PRO A 125 -4.15 -16.53 -16.05
C PRO A 125 -2.63 -16.36 -16.08
N TYR A 126 -2.09 -15.29 -15.50
CA TYR A 126 -0.65 -15.00 -15.43
C TYR A 126 -0.03 -15.35 -14.07
N PHE A 127 -0.84 -15.79 -13.11
CA PHE A 127 -0.42 -16.12 -11.75
C PHE A 127 0.83 -16.99 -11.68
N GLN A 128 1.79 -16.54 -10.87
CA GLN A 128 2.97 -17.27 -10.48
C GLN A 128 2.93 -17.61 -8.99
N PRO A 129 3.29 -18.86 -8.60
CA PRO A 129 3.29 -19.26 -7.20
C PRO A 129 4.54 -18.77 -6.41
N GLN A 130 5.20 -17.71 -6.86
CA GLN A 130 6.41 -17.15 -6.27
C GLN A 130 6.37 -15.62 -6.32
N THR A 131 7.13 -14.99 -5.42
CA THR A 131 7.47 -13.57 -5.50
C THR A 131 8.99 -13.43 -5.48
N ALA A 132 9.54 -12.37 -6.07
CA ALA A 132 10.99 -12.12 -6.10
C ALA A 132 11.59 -11.99 -4.70
N PHE A 133 10.83 -11.45 -3.75
CA PHE A 133 11.22 -11.41 -2.34
C PHE A 133 10.35 -12.34 -1.50
N GLN A 134 10.96 -12.96 -0.49
CA GLN A 134 10.30 -13.93 0.36
C GLN A 134 10.00 -13.33 1.74
N SER A 135 8.97 -13.88 2.39
CA SER A 135 8.65 -13.62 3.79
C SER A 135 9.82 -13.97 4.71
N SER A 136 9.75 -13.55 5.97
CA SER A 136 10.71 -13.94 7.01
C SER A 136 10.82 -15.46 7.22
N ARG A 137 9.84 -16.23 6.73
CA ARG A 137 9.82 -17.70 6.78
C ARG A 137 10.32 -18.37 5.48
N GLY A 138 10.85 -17.60 4.53
CA GLY A 138 11.33 -18.13 3.25
C GLY A 138 10.22 -18.61 2.31
N THR A 139 8.99 -18.12 2.50
CA THR A 139 7.85 -18.42 1.61
C THR A 139 7.57 -17.24 0.69
N PRO A 140 6.92 -17.44 -0.46
CA PRO A 140 6.37 -16.33 -1.24
C PRO A 140 5.47 -15.43 -0.38
N LEU A 141 5.36 -14.16 -0.77
CA LEU A 141 4.45 -13.20 -0.14
C LEU A 141 2.99 -13.52 -0.48
N ASP A 142 2.06 -12.97 0.30
CA ASP A 142 0.62 -13.18 0.12
C ASP A 142 0.01 -11.90 -0.46
N SER A 143 -0.14 -11.83 -1.79
CA SER A 143 -0.67 -10.64 -2.49
C SER A 143 -2.06 -10.23 -1.99
N ALA A 144 -2.88 -11.20 -1.58
CA ALA A 144 -4.22 -10.95 -1.04
C ALA A 144 -4.23 -10.42 0.41
N ARG A 145 -3.07 -10.27 1.06
CA ARG A 145 -2.98 -9.79 2.46
C ARG A 145 -1.94 -8.70 2.70
N LEU A 146 -0.90 -8.63 1.89
CA LEU A 146 0.20 -7.70 2.06
C LEU A 146 0.17 -6.66 0.93
N PRO A 147 0.00 -5.36 1.25
CA PRO A 147 0.25 -4.30 0.30
C PRO A 147 1.71 -4.34 -0.15
N PHE A 148 1.93 -4.61 -1.43
CA PHE A 148 3.24 -4.50 -2.02
C PHE A 148 3.19 -3.82 -3.39
N VAL A 149 4.33 -3.24 -3.77
CA VAL A 149 4.59 -2.68 -5.09
C VAL A 149 5.57 -3.59 -5.81
N VAL A 150 5.34 -3.75 -7.11
CA VAL A 150 6.21 -4.46 -8.03
C VAL A 150 7.06 -3.42 -8.74
N VAL A 151 8.37 -3.61 -8.74
CA VAL A 151 9.27 -2.77 -9.53
C VAL A 151 9.80 -3.53 -10.73
N PRO A 152 10.19 -2.86 -11.83
CA PRO A 152 10.75 -3.57 -12.97
C PRO A 152 12.02 -4.34 -12.56
N ALA A 153 12.19 -5.54 -13.10
CA ALA A 153 13.41 -6.31 -12.89
C ALA A 153 14.67 -5.48 -13.28
N PRO A 154 15.78 -5.61 -12.54
CA PRO A 154 16.99 -4.83 -12.80
C PRO A 154 17.48 -5.01 -14.24
N GLY A 155 17.79 -3.90 -14.91
CA GLY A 155 18.18 -3.93 -16.31
C GLY A 155 18.79 -2.65 -16.82
N ARG A 156 18.88 -2.55 -18.15
CA ARG A 156 19.51 -1.41 -18.84
C ARG A 156 18.77 -0.09 -18.67
N ILE A 157 17.45 -0.14 -18.45
CA ILE A 157 16.63 1.07 -18.24
C ILE A 157 16.85 1.59 -16.82
N TRP A 158 16.74 0.73 -15.82
CA TRP A 158 16.96 1.07 -14.41
C TRP A 158 17.34 -0.17 -13.61
N ASP A 159 18.20 0.02 -12.62
CA ASP A 159 18.52 -0.97 -11.60
C ASP A 159 18.16 -0.38 -10.24
N TYR A 160 17.07 -0.87 -9.63
CA TYR A 160 16.58 -0.34 -8.36
C TYR A 160 17.59 -0.47 -7.22
N ARG A 161 18.54 -1.41 -7.32
CA ARG A 161 19.56 -1.67 -6.29
C ARG A 161 20.56 -0.52 -6.23
N GLU A 162 20.89 0.07 -7.37
CA GLU A 162 21.75 1.27 -7.46
C GLU A 162 21.07 2.50 -6.83
N SER A 163 19.75 2.49 -6.70
CA SER A 163 18.98 3.50 -5.98
C SER A 163 18.85 3.24 -4.48
N GLY A 164 19.51 2.21 -3.93
CA GLY A 164 19.39 1.84 -2.53
C GLY A 164 18.05 1.22 -2.16
N LEU A 165 17.32 0.65 -3.13
CA LEU A 165 16.09 -0.11 -2.89
C LEU A 165 16.39 -1.61 -2.82
N THR A 166 15.59 -2.33 -2.04
CA THR A 166 15.68 -3.78 -1.83
C THR A 166 14.28 -4.34 -1.58
N GLY A 167 14.12 -5.66 -1.62
CA GLY A 167 12.96 -6.33 -1.04
C GLY A 167 12.70 -5.85 0.39
N GLY A 168 11.49 -5.36 0.63
CA GLY A 168 11.06 -4.76 1.88
C GLY A 168 11.29 -3.25 1.99
N SER A 169 11.86 -2.57 0.99
CA SER A 169 11.88 -1.11 0.96
C SER A 169 10.46 -0.55 0.99
N VAL A 170 10.26 0.55 1.71
CA VAL A 170 8.94 1.15 1.89
C VAL A 170 8.61 2.04 0.70
N VAL A 171 7.39 1.91 0.21
CA VAL A 171 6.83 2.70 -0.88
C VAL A 171 5.55 3.37 -0.41
N ALA A 172 5.50 4.71 -0.43
CA ALA A 172 4.24 5.42 -0.35
C ALA A 172 3.55 5.37 -1.72
N VAL A 173 2.30 4.93 -1.75
CA VAL A 173 1.48 4.83 -2.96
C VAL A 173 0.30 5.76 -2.80
N ILE A 174 0.13 6.65 -3.78
CA ILE A 174 -0.83 7.75 -3.72
C ILE A 174 -1.82 7.60 -4.88
N HIS A 175 -3.10 7.58 -4.55
CA HIS A 175 -4.20 7.60 -5.52
C HIS A 175 -5.44 8.27 -4.92
N GLN A 176 -6.08 9.19 -5.65
CA GLN A 176 -7.31 9.89 -5.21
C GLN A 176 -7.23 10.42 -3.77
N ASP A 177 -6.18 11.20 -3.47
CA ASP A 177 -5.88 11.78 -2.15
C ASP A 177 -5.61 10.79 -1.01
N GLN A 178 -5.61 9.48 -1.29
CA GLN A 178 -5.25 8.45 -0.34
C GLN A 178 -3.75 8.18 -0.39
N VAL A 179 -3.14 8.02 0.78
CA VAL A 179 -1.76 7.52 0.94
C VAL A 179 -1.83 6.14 1.57
N ARG A 180 -1.14 5.16 0.96
CA ARG A 180 -0.89 3.83 1.54
C ARG A 180 0.59 3.54 1.55
N TYR A 181 1.04 2.82 2.56
CA TYR A 181 2.44 2.42 2.67
C TYR A 181 2.54 0.92 2.42
N ALA A 182 3.28 0.58 1.37
CA ALA A 182 3.50 -0.77 0.92
C ALA A 182 4.98 -1.12 1.02
N VAL A 183 5.29 -2.41 0.90
CA VAL A 183 6.68 -2.86 0.70
C VAL A 183 6.96 -3.09 -0.77
N MET A 184 8.22 -2.97 -1.19
CA MET A 184 8.68 -3.53 -2.45
C MET A 184 8.71 -5.06 -2.30
N GLY A 185 7.74 -5.74 -2.92
CA GLY A 185 7.44 -7.17 -2.68
C GLY A 185 7.77 -8.10 -3.85
N ASP A 186 7.79 -7.57 -5.07
CA ASP A 186 8.12 -8.35 -6.26
C ASP A 186 8.91 -7.56 -7.32
N THR A 187 9.33 -8.25 -8.37
CA THR A 187 9.89 -7.66 -9.58
C THR A 187 9.13 -8.11 -10.82
N GLY A 188 8.67 -7.15 -11.61
CA GLY A 188 7.92 -7.36 -12.85
C GLY A 188 8.81 -7.42 -14.08
N PRO A 189 8.21 -7.52 -15.29
CA PRO A 189 8.94 -7.57 -16.55
C PRO A 189 9.87 -6.36 -16.77
N ALA A 190 11.01 -6.56 -17.42
CA ALA A 190 12.08 -5.55 -17.56
C ALA A 190 11.73 -4.27 -18.37
N GLY A 191 10.48 -4.08 -18.80
CA GLY A 191 10.03 -2.94 -19.61
C GLY A 191 8.61 -2.47 -19.29
N ILE A 192 8.02 -2.95 -18.19
CA ILE A 192 6.70 -2.56 -17.69
C ILE A 192 6.86 -2.03 -16.26
N ILE A 193 6.06 -1.04 -15.87
CA ILE A 193 6.02 -0.47 -14.52
C ILE A 193 4.59 -0.05 -14.21
N GLY A 194 4.22 -0.11 -12.93
CA GLY A 194 2.88 0.24 -12.47
C GLY A 194 2.10 -0.96 -12.00
N GLU A 195 2.75 -1.89 -11.29
CA GLU A 195 2.11 -3.11 -10.79
C GLU A 195 2.10 -3.11 -9.24
N GLY A 196 1.05 -3.67 -8.64
CA GLY A 196 0.94 -3.77 -7.18
C GLY A 196 -0.04 -4.84 -6.74
N SER A 197 0.04 -5.22 -5.46
CA SER A 197 -0.70 -6.37 -4.95
C SER A 197 -2.21 -6.17 -4.89
N TYR A 198 -2.94 -7.29 -4.86
CA TYR A 198 -4.39 -7.31 -4.61
C TYR A 198 -4.78 -6.49 -3.37
N ALA A 199 -4.07 -6.70 -2.25
CA ALA A 199 -4.34 -6.00 -1.01
C ALA A 199 -4.07 -4.48 -1.10
N LEU A 200 -3.05 -4.06 -1.87
CA LEU A 200 -2.79 -2.63 -2.10
C LEU A 200 -3.95 -1.98 -2.86
N ALA A 201 -4.47 -2.64 -3.89
CA ALA A 201 -5.62 -2.12 -4.63
C ALA A 201 -6.87 -2.00 -3.77
N GLU A 202 -7.19 -3.02 -2.94
CA GLU A 202 -8.28 -2.93 -1.97
C GLU A 202 -8.13 -1.72 -1.05
N GLU A 203 -6.93 -1.49 -0.52
CA GLU A 203 -6.66 -0.37 0.38
C GLU A 203 -6.78 1.00 -0.28
N LEU A 204 -6.52 1.09 -1.59
CA LEU A 204 -6.68 2.29 -2.40
C LEU A 204 -8.10 2.43 -2.95
N SER A 205 -9.02 1.51 -2.64
CA SER A 205 -10.37 1.45 -3.21
C SER A 205 -10.38 1.30 -4.74
N ILE A 206 -9.39 0.59 -5.27
CA ILE A 206 -9.28 0.18 -6.67
C ILE A 206 -9.82 -1.25 -6.80
N ASP A 207 -10.52 -1.58 -7.90
CA ASP A 207 -10.96 -2.96 -8.15
C ASP A 207 -9.72 -3.89 -8.18
N PRO A 208 -9.59 -4.85 -7.26
CA PRO A 208 -8.39 -5.68 -7.15
C PRO A 208 -8.45 -6.90 -8.10
N HIS A 209 -9.38 -6.96 -9.05
CA HIS A 209 -9.44 -8.09 -9.96
C HIS A 209 -8.22 -8.13 -10.91
N PRO A 210 -7.46 -9.24 -10.97
CA PRO A 210 -6.16 -9.32 -11.66
C PRO A 210 -6.20 -9.07 -13.18
N THR A 211 -7.38 -9.20 -13.80
CA THR A 211 -7.52 -9.05 -15.27
C THR A 211 -8.48 -7.96 -15.71
N THR A 212 -9.24 -7.38 -14.79
CA THR A 212 -10.29 -6.41 -15.12
C THR A 212 -10.30 -5.19 -14.21
N GLY A 213 -9.61 -5.26 -13.08
CA GLY A 213 -9.46 -4.18 -12.13
C GLY A 213 -8.25 -3.31 -12.45
N GLY A 214 -7.69 -2.72 -11.41
CA GLY A 214 -6.58 -1.78 -11.52
C GLY A 214 -7.02 -0.34 -11.81
N ALA A 215 -6.04 0.53 -12.02
CA ALA A 215 -6.25 1.93 -12.33
C ALA A 215 -5.42 2.32 -13.55
N ALA A 216 -6.05 2.80 -14.61
CA ALA A 216 -5.36 3.10 -15.88
C ALA A 216 -4.35 4.26 -15.82
N SER A 217 -4.37 5.07 -14.76
CA SER A 217 -3.42 6.16 -14.50
C SER A 217 -3.65 6.77 -13.11
N GLY A 218 -2.81 7.74 -12.73
CA GLY A 218 -3.04 8.58 -11.55
C GLY A 218 -2.55 7.97 -10.25
N VAL A 219 -1.64 6.99 -10.34
CA VAL A 219 -0.96 6.42 -9.18
C VAL A 219 0.47 6.96 -9.14
N THR A 220 0.85 7.52 -7.99
CA THR A 220 2.23 7.97 -7.72
C THR A 220 2.85 7.03 -6.70
N TYR A 221 4.04 6.55 -7.01
CA TYR A 221 4.81 5.66 -6.16
C TYR A 221 6.07 6.40 -5.69
N ILE A 222 6.32 6.44 -4.38
CA ILE A 222 7.49 7.09 -3.78
C ILE A 222 8.21 6.04 -2.92
N ALA A 223 9.26 5.44 -3.47
CA ALA A 223 10.09 4.46 -2.80
C ALA A 223 11.23 5.15 -2.03
N PHE A 224 11.23 5.01 -0.71
CA PHE A 224 12.21 5.65 0.16
C PHE A 224 13.53 4.89 0.14
N LYS A 225 14.63 5.56 -0.20
CA LYS A 225 15.95 4.94 -0.34
C LYS A 225 16.49 4.47 1.01
N GLY A 226 17.17 3.33 1.03
CA GLY A 226 17.76 2.77 2.25
C GLY A 226 16.75 2.33 3.31
N SER A 227 15.44 2.41 3.00
CA SER A 227 14.39 1.92 3.89
C SER A 227 14.26 0.40 3.79
N ARG A 228 13.81 -0.21 4.89
CA ARG A 228 13.50 -1.64 4.94
C ARG A 228 12.51 -1.95 6.05
N VAL A 229 11.52 -2.77 5.74
CA VAL A 229 10.60 -3.41 6.69
C VAL A 229 11.12 -4.81 7.00
N SER A 230 11.11 -5.18 8.28
CA SER A 230 11.49 -6.52 8.74
C SER A 230 10.63 -6.91 9.94
N PRO A 231 9.83 -7.98 9.86
CA PRO A 231 9.67 -8.89 8.71
C PRO A 231 8.92 -8.22 7.56
N ILE A 232 9.30 -8.50 6.30
CA ILE A 232 8.74 -7.86 5.10
C ILE A 232 7.21 -7.98 5.02
N GLU A 233 6.64 -9.06 5.54
CA GLU A 233 5.20 -9.31 5.57
C GLU A 233 4.44 -8.55 6.68
N SER A 234 5.12 -7.67 7.43
CA SER A 234 4.48 -6.86 8.47
C SER A 234 3.88 -5.59 7.87
N ARG A 235 2.56 -5.64 7.60
CA ARG A 235 1.79 -4.47 7.17
C ARG A 235 1.86 -3.30 8.17
N ALA A 236 1.74 -3.58 9.46
CA ALA A 236 1.79 -2.54 10.50
C ALA A 236 3.15 -1.83 10.56
N GLU A 237 4.25 -2.57 10.33
CA GLU A 237 5.58 -1.97 10.24
C GLU A 237 5.75 -1.14 8.96
N ALA A 238 5.18 -1.59 7.82
CA ALA A 238 5.17 -0.78 6.60
C ALA A 238 4.41 0.53 6.79
N GLU A 239 3.25 0.50 7.45
CA GLU A 239 2.44 1.68 7.79
C GLU A 239 3.21 2.63 8.73
N SER A 240 3.68 2.14 9.88
CA SER A 240 4.38 2.97 10.87
C SER A 240 5.70 3.53 10.34
N ARG A 241 6.51 2.70 9.67
CA ARG A 241 7.80 3.13 9.12
C ARG A 241 7.60 4.06 7.92
N GLY A 242 6.62 3.77 7.07
CA GLY A 242 6.29 4.60 5.91
C GLY A 242 5.84 5.99 6.32
N GLU A 243 4.98 6.09 7.33
CA GLU A 243 4.56 7.38 7.89
C GLU A 243 5.75 8.18 8.43
N GLY A 244 6.66 7.54 9.17
CA GLY A 244 7.87 8.21 9.65
C GLY A 244 8.81 8.68 8.52
N LEU A 245 8.92 7.91 7.44
CA LEU A 245 9.72 8.27 6.26
C LEU A 245 9.06 9.39 5.46
N ALA A 246 7.75 9.36 5.31
CA ALA A 246 6.97 10.41 4.66
C ALA A 246 7.13 11.75 5.39
N ARG A 247 7.07 11.76 6.73
CA ARG A 247 7.30 12.97 7.55
C ARG A 247 8.66 13.59 7.29
N ALA A 248 9.71 12.77 7.39
CA ALA A 248 11.06 13.22 7.11
C ALA A 248 11.20 13.74 5.67
N PHE A 249 10.54 13.07 4.70
CA PHE A 249 10.59 13.46 3.29
C PHE A 249 9.93 14.82 3.01
N VAL A 250 8.85 15.16 3.73
CA VAL A 250 8.16 16.46 3.61
C VAL A 250 8.68 17.50 4.61
N GLY A 251 9.76 17.20 5.34
CA GLY A 251 10.43 18.14 6.26
C GLY A 251 9.74 18.34 7.62
N ARG A 252 9.04 17.33 8.15
CA ARG A 252 8.37 17.33 9.46
C ARG A 252 9.05 16.39 10.47
#